data_AF-A0A953BKV4-F1
#
_entry.id   AF-A0A953BKV4-F1
#
_cell.length_a   1.000
_cell.length_b   1.000
_cell.length_c   1.000
_cell.angle_alpha   90.00
_cell.angle_beta   90.00
_cell.angle_gamma   90.00
#
_symmetry.space_group_name_H-M   'P 1'
#
loop_
_entity.id
_entity.type
_entity.pdbx_description
1 polymer ?
#
loop_
_entity_poly.entity_id
_entity_poly.type
_entity_poly.pdbx_seq_one_letter_code
_entity_poly.pdbx_strand_id
1 'polypeptide(L)'
;MNSDPTSDPRSITRPDPALLNYYLVVSLFTLVAFPIVFLVAYIRFKTLRYRFDEDGIWMAWGLLFRKEITLTYRRIQDIHVTRNVVHRWLGLSTIDVQTAAGGTGPQMHIEGVREADGLRDFLYERMRGAKGHLEATPREAEPPLATDESLALLRELRGSIDRLADRLDALGGRGGVRS
;
A
#
# COMPACT_ATOMS: atom_id res chain seq x y z
N MET A 1 29.84 -43.04 47.50
CA MET A 1 28.86 -43.55 46.53
C MET A 1 27.46 -43.32 47.09
N ASN A 2 26.81 -42.23 46.73
CA ASN A 2 25.38 -42.03 46.97
C ASN A 2 24.74 -42.04 45.58
N SER A 3 24.24 -43.20 45.17
CA SER A 3 23.56 -43.38 43.88
C SER A 3 22.09 -43.07 44.09
N ASP A 4 21.72 -41.83 43.81
CA ASP A 4 20.34 -41.37 43.72
C ASP A 4 19.58 -42.28 42.72
N PRO A 5 18.49 -42.95 43.13
CA PRO A 5 17.74 -43.91 42.29
C PRO A 5 16.94 -43.24 41.15
N THR A 6 17.16 -41.95 40.89
CA THR A 6 16.39 -41.14 39.94
C THR A 6 17.04 -40.99 38.57
N SER A 7 18.20 -41.62 38.32
CA SER A 7 18.99 -41.46 37.09
C SER A 7 19.14 -42.75 36.25
N ASP A 8 18.11 -43.59 36.16
CA ASP A 8 18.11 -44.76 35.26
C ASP A 8 17.39 -44.43 33.92
N PRO A 9 18.12 -44.23 32.81
CA PRO A 9 17.56 -43.89 31.50
C PRO A 9 16.76 -45.03 30.82
N ARG A 10 16.74 -46.24 31.40
CA ARG A 10 15.95 -47.38 30.87
C ARG A 10 14.53 -47.45 31.43
N SER A 11 14.18 -46.58 32.38
CA SER A 11 12.87 -46.55 33.04
C SER A 11 11.79 -45.73 32.31
N ILE A 12 12.14 -45.03 31.22
CA ILE A 12 11.21 -44.24 30.39
C ILE A 12 10.47 -45.19 29.41
N THR A 13 9.64 -46.09 29.94
CA THR A 13 8.81 -47.01 29.13
C THR A 13 7.34 -46.56 29.04
N ARG A 14 6.92 -45.55 29.82
CA ARG A 14 5.58 -44.95 29.70
C ARG A 14 5.68 -43.43 29.56
N PRO A 15 4.93 -42.80 28.63
CA PRO A 15 4.76 -41.36 28.64
C PRO A 15 4.20 -40.95 30.01
N ASP A 16 4.86 -39.98 30.65
CA ASP A 16 4.46 -39.44 31.95
C ASP A 16 2.98 -39.01 31.89
N PRO A 17 2.12 -39.36 32.87
CA PRO A 17 0.73 -38.93 32.91
C PRO A 17 0.55 -37.40 32.84
N ALA A 18 1.59 -36.62 33.09
CA ALA A 18 1.63 -35.18 32.79
C ALA A 18 1.30 -34.85 31.31
N LEU A 19 1.57 -35.75 30.36
CA LEU A 19 1.16 -35.57 28.96
C LEU A 19 -0.36 -35.56 28.79
N LEU A 20 -1.09 -36.32 29.59
CA LEU A 20 -2.55 -36.34 29.56
C LEU A 20 -3.10 -34.98 30.05
N ASN A 21 -2.52 -34.42 31.10
CA ASN A 21 -2.84 -33.07 31.57
C ASN A 21 -2.50 -32.01 30.52
N TYR A 22 -1.34 -32.14 29.84
CA TYR A 22 -0.99 -31.24 28.73
C TYR A 22 -2.02 -31.28 27.60
N TYR A 23 -2.43 -32.48 27.15
CA TYR A 23 -3.48 -32.61 26.13
C TYR A 23 -4.83 -32.07 26.60
N LEU A 24 -5.20 -32.28 27.88
CA LEU A 24 -6.42 -31.71 28.45
C LEU A 24 -6.39 -30.18 28.48
N VAL A 25 -5.27 -29.58 28.89
CA VAL A 25 -5.10 -28.12 28.92
C VAL A 25 -5.16 -27.54 27.50
N VAL A 26 -4.43 -28.14 26.55
CA VAL A 26 -4.47 -27.71 25.14
C VAL A 26 -5.89 -27.84 24.58
N SER A 27 -6.55 -28.99 24.80
CA SER A 27 -7.91 -29.22 24.31
C SER A 27 -8.92 -28.26 24.92
N LEU A 28 -8.85 -28.00 26.22
CA LEU A 28 -9.74 -27.05 26.90
C LEU A 28 -9.49 -25.62 26.40
N PHE A 29 -8.22 -25.25 26.26
CA PHE A 29 -7.84 -23.93 25.73
C PHE A 29 -8.34 -23.75 24.30
N THR A 30 -8.19 -24.77 23.43
CA THR A 30 -8.75 -24.75 22.07
C THR A 30 -10.27 -24.64 22.09
N LEU A 31 -10.96 -25.37 22.96
CA LEU A 31 -12.43 -25.34 23.08
C LEU A 31 -12.94 -23.95 23.47
N VAL A 32 -12.24 -23.25 24.38
CA VAL A 32 -12.60 -21.88 24.79
C VAL A 32 -12.15 -20.83 23.77
N ALA A 33 -10.99 -21.01 23.15
CA ALA A 33 -10.47 -20.08 22.15
C ALA A 33 -11.30 -20.11 20.85
N PHE A 34 -11.81 -21.27 20.45
CA PHE A 34 -12.60 -21.43 19.23
C PHE A 34 -13.80 -20.47 19.12
N PRO A 35 -14.74 -20.39 20.09
CA PRO A 35 -15.87 -19.47 20.01
C PRO A 35 -15.45 -18.00 20.04
N ILE A 36 -14.36 -17.66 20.74
CA ILE A 36 -13.83 -16.29 20.78
C ILE A 36 -13.31 -15.89 19.40
N VAL A 37 -12.48 -16.73 18.79
CA VAL A 37 -11.94 -16.51 17.44
C VAL A 37 -13.08 -16.43 16.42
N PHE A 38 -14.07 -17.33 16.52
CA PHE A 38 -15.24 -17.32 15.66
C PHE A 38 -16.06 -16.04 15.82
N LEU A 39 -16.30 -15.59 17.05
CA LEU A 39 -17.05 -14.36 17.33
C LEU A 39 -16.34 -13.13 16.77
N VAL A 40 -15.02 -13.04 16.95
CA VAL A 40 -14.20 -11.95 16.38
C VAL A 40 -14.26 -11.96 14.85
N ALA A 41 -14.13 -13.14 14.23
CA ALA A 41 -14.25 -13.29 12.77
C ALA A 41 -15.65 -12.92 12.26
N TYR A 42 -16.70 -13.31 12.99
CA TYR A 42 -18.09 -13.00 12.65
C TYR A 42 -18.40 -11.50 12.74
N ILE A 43 -17.92 -10.85 13.81
CA ILE A 43 -18.04 -9.39 13.96
C ILE A 43 -17.29 -8.68 12.82
N ARG A 44 -16.07 -9.13 12.51
CA ARG A 44 -15.29 -8.59 11.39
C ARG A 44 -16.04 -8.72 10.07
N PHE A 45 -16.66 -9.86 9.79
CA PHE A 45 -17.51 -10.07 8.62
C PHE A 45 -18.72 -9.12 8.59
N LYS A 46 -19.41 -8.93 9.72
CA LYS A 46 -20.58 -8.03 9.82
C LYS A 46 -20.24 -6.55 9.65
N THR A 47 -19.07 -6.11 10.11
CA THR A 47 -18.65 -4.70 10.05
C THR A 47 -17.84 -4.37 8.79
N LEU A 48 -17.53 -5.36 7.96
CA LEU A 48 -16.77 -5.19 6.73
C LEU A 48 -17.55 -4.33 5.73
N ARG A 49 -17.04 -3.14 5.42
CA ARG A 49 -17.61 -2.24 4.44
C ARG A 49 -16.57 -1.94 3.37
N TYR A 50 -16.94 -2.24 2.13
CA TYR A 50 -16.17 -1.88 0.94
C TYR A 50 -16.86 -0.72 0.23
N ARG A 51 -16.09 0.29 -0.14
CA ARG A 51 -16.50 1.33 -1.07
C ARG A 51 -15.47 1.42 -2.18
N PHE A 52 -15.94 1.28 -3.41
CA PHE A 52 -15.15 1.52 -4.61
C PHE A 52 -15.49 2.91 -5.09
N ASP A 53 -14.49 3.79 -5.13
CA ASP A 53 -14.60 5.15 -5.65
C ASP A 53 -13.91 5.21 -7.02
N GLU A 54 -14.04 6.34 -7.72
CA GLU A 54 -13.43 6.51 -9.04
C GLU A 54 -11.89 6.56 -8.96
N ASP A 55 -11.34 7.15 -7.90
CA ASP A 55 -9.88 7.32 -7.71
C ASP A 55 -9.23 6.25 -6.82
N GLY A 56 -10.01 5.47 -6.07
CA GLY A 56 -9.46 4.48 -5.16
C GLY A 56 -10.47 3.54 -4.53
N ILE A 57 -9.97 2.69 -3.64
CA ILE A 57 -10.72 1.71 -2.87
C ILE A 57 -10.64 2.10 -1.39
N TRP A 58 -11.78 2.13 -0.74
CA TRP A 58 -11.91 2.36 0.68
C TRP A 58 -12.43 1.10 1.37
N MET A 59 -11.70 0.65 2.39
CA MET A 59 -12.08 -0.51 3.19
C MET A 59 -12.07 -0.13 4.67
N ALA A 60 -13.20 -0.37 5.33
CA ALA A 60 -13.30 -0.24 6.78
C ALA A 60 -13.85 -1.52 7.41
N TRP A 61 -13.29 -1.90 8.56
CA TRP A 61 -13.75 -3.03 9.34
C TRP A 61 -13.48 -2.85 10.83
N GLY A 62 -14.20 -3.61 11.65
CA GLY A 62 -14.01 -3.67 13.09
C GLY A 62 -15.06 -2.89 13.89
N LEU A 63 -15.55 -3.54 14.96
CA LEU A 63 -16.55 -2.98 15.88
C LEU A 63 -15.90 -2.24 17.06
N LEU A 64 -14.89 -2.86 17.70
CA LEU A 64 -14.13 -2.29 18.82
C LEU A 64 -12.89 -1.50 18.33
N PHE A 65 -12.17 -2.06 17.36
CA PHE A 65 -11.02 -1.42 16.72
C PHE A 65 -11.37 -1.13 15.27
N ARG A 66 -11.90 0.07 15.01
CA ARG A 66 -12.20 0.53 13.65
C ARG A 66 -10.89 0.72 12.89
N LYS A 67 -10.64 -0.14 11.91
CA LYS A 67 -9.55 -0.01 10.96
C LYS A 67 -10.12 0.53 9.66
N GLU A 68 -9.53 1.61 9.17
CA GLU A 68 -9.90 2.27 7.93
C GLU A 68 -8.65 2.37 7.05
N ILE A 69 -8.74 1.86 5.82
CA ILE A 69 -7.67 1.87 4.85
C ILE A 69 -8.22 2.46 3.55
N THR A 70 -7.57 3.52 3.08
CA THR A 70 -7.85 4.17 1.80
C THR A 70 -6.69 3.93 0.86
N LEU A 71 -6.96 3.27 -0.26
CA LEU A 71 -5.97 2.87 -1.24
C LEU A 71 -6.30 3.46 -2.60
N THR A 72 -5.52 4.41 -3.08
CA THR A 72 -5.67 4.96 -4.44
C THR A 72 -5.20 3.91 -5.46
N TYR A 73 -5.90 3.75 -6.60
CA TYR A 73 -5.48 2.80 -7.66
C TYR A 73 -4.04 3.05 -8.13
N ARG A 74 -3.59 4.31 -8.09
CA ARG A 74 -2.23 4.75 -8.42
C ARG A 74 -1.13 4.17 -7.52
N ARG A 75 -1.45 3.84 -6.27
CA ARG A 75 -0.47 3.31 -5.29
C ARG A 75 -0.34 1.79 -5.34
N ILE A 76 -1.26 1.12 -6.02
CA ILE A 76 -1.23 -0.34 -6.18
C ILE A 76 -0.08 -0.71 -7.10
N GLN A 77 0.76 -1.63 -6.63
CA GLN A 77 1.87 -2.17 -7.40
C GLN A 77 1.53 -3.54 -7.94
N ASP A 78 1.10 -4.44 -7.06
CA ASP A 78 0.76 -5.80 -7.41
C ASP A 78 -0.48 -6.28 -6.66
N ILE A 79 -1.17 -7.23 -7.29
CA ILE A 79 -2.39 -7.84 -6.79
C ILE A 79 -2.20 -9.35 -6.80
N HIS A 80 -2.11 -9.95 -5.61
CA HIS A 80 -2.03 -11.39 -5.46
C HIS A 80 -3.40 -11.97 -5.12
N VAL A 81 -3.77 -13.04 -5.81
CA VAL A 81 -4.98 -13.81 -5.49
C VAL A 81 -4.56 -15.10 -4.82
N THR A 82 -4.92 -15.23 -3.54
CA THR A 82 -4.60 -16.40 -2.73
C THR A 82 -5.86 -17.22 -2.48
N ARG A 83 -5.81 -18.52 -2.79
CA ARG A 83 -6.91 -19.46 -2.54
C ARG A 83 -6.43 -20.64 -1.70
N ASN A 84 -6.65 -20.55 -0.39
CA ASN A 84 -6.38 -21.63 0.55
C ASN A 84 -7.34 -22.82 0.34
N VAL A 85 -6.99 -24.01 0.84
CA VAL A 85 -7.82 -25.23 0.71
C VAL A 85 -9.23 -25.01 1.26
N VAL A 86 -9.34 -24.35 2.41
CA VAL A 86 -10.62 -23.96 3.01
C VAL A 86 -11.40 -23.02 2.07
N HIS A 87 -10.73 -22.01 1.52
CA HIS A 87 -11.36 -21.08 0.58
C HIS A 87 -11.84 -21.78 -0.70
N ARG A 88 -11.08 -22.74 -1.23
CA ARG A 88 -11.48 -23.56 -2.39
C ARG A 88 -12.76 -24.36 -2.12
N TRP A 89 -12.88 -24.95 -0.93
CA TRP A 89 -14.09 -25.66 -0.52
C TRP A 89 -15.30 -24.75 -0.38
N LEU A 90 -15.10 -23.53 0.13
CA LEU A 90 -16.18 -22.54 0.27
C LEU A 90 -16.46 -21.76 -1.04
N GLY A 91 -15.70 -21.97 -2.11
CA GLY A 91 -15.79 -21.18 -3.34
C GLY A 91 -15.39 -19.71 -3.14
N LEU A 92 -14.57 -19.43 -2.13
CA LEU A 92 -14.06 -18.11 -1.78
C LEU A 92 -12.62 -17.98 -2.27
N SER A 93 -12.16 -16.76 -2.40
CA SER A 93 -10.74 -16.44 -2.56
C SER A 93 -10.45 -15.12 -1.88
N THR A 94 -9.17 -14.88 -1.66
CA THR A 94 -8.66 -13.69 -0.98
C THR A 94 -7.80 -12.90 -1.95
N ILE A 95 -7.99 -11.59 -1.99
CA ILE A 95 -7.19 -10.68 -2.82
C ILE A 95 -6.32 -9.82 -1.90
N ASP A 96 -5.02 -9.97 -2.08
CA ASP A 96 -3.95 -9.26 -1.41
C ASP A 96 -3.47 -8.12 -2.32
N VAL A 97 -3.66 -6.88 -1.89
CA VAL A 97 -3.20 -5.71 -2.64
C VAL A 97 -1.95 -5.14 -2.00
N GLN A 98 -0.86 -5.12 -2.76
CA GLN A 98 0.42 -4.57 -2.35
C GLN A 98 0.64 -3.18 -2.93
N THR A 99 1.30 -2.33 -2.16
CA THR A 99 1.38 -0.89 -2.40
C THR A 99 2.78 -0.39 -2.16
N ALA A 100 3.16 0.64 -2.93
CA ALA A 100 4.47 1.27 -2.83
C ALA A 100 4.69 1.99 -1.48
N ALA A 101 3.60 2.41 -0.83
CA ALA A 101 3.65 3.34 0.31
C ALA A 101 3.69 2.58 1.64
N GLY A 102 4.79 1.89 1.93
CA GLY A 102 5.14 1.48 3.30
C GLY A 102 4.93 0.00 3.65
N GLY A 103 6.04 -0.65 3.97
CA GLY A 103 6.11 -1.91 4.74
C GLY A 103 6.20 -3.19 3.92
N THR A 104 6.91 -4.18 4.47
CA THR A 104 7.00 -5.56 3.96
C THR A 104 5.68 -6.29 4.23
N GLY A 105 4.62 -5.98 3.48
CA GLY A 105 3.35 -6.70 3.59
C GLY A 105 2.22 -6.14 2.73
N PRO A 106 1.15 -6.93 2.49
CA PRO A 106 -0.04 -6.48 1.79
C PRO A 106 -0.74 -5.38 2.61
N GLN A 107 -1.07 -4.27 1.96
CA GLN A 107 -1.70 -3.13 2.63
C GLN A 107 -3.21 -3.28 2.74
N MET A 108 -3.81 -4.09 1.88
CA MET A 108 -5.24 -4.32 1.88
C MET A 108 -5.53 -5.79 1.56
N HIS A 109 -6.35 -6.40 2.42
CA HIS A 109 -6.76 -7.80 2.33
C HIS A 109 -8.28 -7.85 2.12
N ILE A 110 -8.69 -8.27 0.92
CA ILE A 110 -10.10 -8.44 0.57
C ILE A 110 -10.41 -9.94 0.70
N GLU A 111 -11.15 -10.32 1.74
CA GLU A 111 -11.52 -11.70 2.01
C GLU A 111 -12.90 -12.03 1.42
N GLY A 112 -13.10 -13.29 1.03
CA GLY A 112 -14.44 -13.81 0.74
C GLY A 112 -14.99 -13.46 -0.65
N VAL A 113 -14.11 -13.21 -1.62
CA VAL A 113 -14.51 -12.92 -2.99
C VAL A 113 -14.82 -14.23 -3.72
N ARG A 114 -16.07 -14.41 -4.17
CA ARG A 114 -16.47 -15.59 -4.97
C ARG A 114 -15.80 -15.62 -6.35
N GLU A 115 -15.86 -14.50 -7.06
CA GLU A 115 -15.29 -14.32 -8.41
C GLU A 115 -13.99 -13.50 -8.34
N ALA A 116 -12.93 -14.12 -7.80
CA ALA A 116 -11.69 -13.40 -7.54
C ALA A 116 -10.94 -13.00 -8.82
N ASP A 117 -11.02 -13.81 -9.88
CA ASP A 117 -10.40 -13.49 -11.16
C ASP A 117 -11.09 -12.28 -11.82
N GLY A 118 -12.42 -12.22 -11.83
CA GLY A 118 -13.15 -11.07 -12.38
C GLY A 118 -12.87 -9.77 -11.61
N LEU A 119 -12.79 -9.83 -10.28
CA LEU A 119 -12.42 -8.66 -9.47
C LEU A 119 -10.96 -8.26 -9.69
N ARG A 120 -10.05 -9.22 -9.82
CA ARG A 120 -8.63 -8.95 -10.13
C ARG A 120 -8.50 -8.23 -11.46
N ASP A 121 -9.16 -8.73 -12.50
CA ASP A 121 -9.08 -8.16 -13.84
C ASP A 121 -9.68 -6.74 -13.87
N PHE A 122 -10.81 -6.52 -13.19
CA PHE A 122 -11.39 -5.19 -12.97
C PHE A 122 -10.41 -4.23 -12.28
N LEU A 123 -9.73 -4.69 -11.23
CA LEU A 123 -8.74 -3.89 -10.51
C LEU A 123 -7.52 -3.56 -11.38
N TYR A 124 -7.04 -4.51 -12.19
CA TYR A 124 -5.95 -4.26 -13.14
C TYR A 124 -6.34 -3.26 -14.22
N GLU A 125 -7.57 -3.31 -14.73
CA GLU A 125 -8.06 -2.35 -15.71
C GLU A 125 -8.16 -0.95 -15.10
N ARG A 126 -8.64 -0.83 -13.87
CA ARG A 126 -8.70 0.45 -13.16
C ARG A 126 -7.31 1.00 -12.83
N MET A 127 -6.36 0.14 -12.47
CA MET A 127 -4.95 0.51 -12.31
C MET A 127 -4.33 1.01 -13.62
N ARG A 128 -4.60 0.33 -14.75
CA ARG A 128 -4.12 0.77 -16.07
C ARG A 128 -4.74 2.09 -16.49
N GLY A 129 -6.04 2.29 -16.29
CA GLY A 129 -6.69 3.57 -16.57
C GLY A 129 -6.13 4.72 -15.72
N ALA A 130 -5.88 4.47 -14.44
CA ALA A 130 -5.30 5.46 -13.53
C ALA A 130 -3.84 5.82 -13.85
N LYS A 131 -3.03 4.86 -14.35
CA LYS A 131 -1.67 5.11 -14.85
C LYS A 131 -1.69 5.77 -16.23
N GLY A 132 -2.60 5.33 -17.10
CA GLY A 132 -2.80 5.86 -18.45
C GLY A 132 -3.18 7.33 -18.46
N HIS A 133 -3.93 7.83 -17.48
CA HIS A 133 -4.21 9.28 -17.36
C HIS A 133 -3.01 10.13 -16.90
N LEU A 134 -1.97 9.54 -16.31
CA LEU A 134 -0.73 10.25 -15.97
C LEU A 134 0.24 10.24 -17.16
N GLU A 135 0.33 9.14 -17.90
CA GLU A 135 1.11 9.07 -19.14
C GLU A 135 0.43 9.82 -20.30
N ALA A 136 -0.90 9.84 -20.31
CA ALA A 136 -1.74 10.67 -21.17
C ALA A 136 -2.17 11.98 -20.49
N THR A 137 -1.43 12.45 -19.49
CA THR A 137 -1.26 13.90 -19.39
C THR A 137 -0.46 14.24 -20.64
N PRO A 138 -1.06 14.92 -21.63
CA PRO A 138 -0.41 15.10 -22.90
C PRO A 138 0.98 15.67 -22.65
N ARG A 139 2.01 14.98 -23.16
CA ARG A 139 3.32 15.58 -23.44
C ARG A 139 3.20 16.55 -24.64
N GLU A 140 2.11 17.32 -24.63
CA GLU A 140 1.50 18.15 -25.65
C GLU A 140 1.03 19.37 -24.82
N ALA A 141 1.88 20.37 -24.55
CA ALA A 141 2.65 21.12 -25.51
C ALA A 141 4.11 21.27 -25.08
N GLU A 142 4.99 20.48 -25.67
CA GLU A 142 6.26 21.03 -26.14
C GLU A 142 5.89 21.74 -27.46
N PRO A 143 5.78 23.08 -27.52
CA PRO A 143 5.29 23.74 -28.72
C PRO A 143 6.32 23.53 -29.83
N PRO A 144 5.96 22.98 -31.01
CA PRO A 144 6.92 22.73 -32.09
C PRO A 144 7.51 23.99 -32.76
N LEU A 145 7.27 25.17 -32.19
CA LEU A 145 7.69 26.48 -32.71
C LEU A 145 8.20 27.42 -31.61
N ALA A 146 8.12 27.04 -30.33
CA ALA A 146 8.43 27.97 -29.25
C ALA A 146 9.91 28.27 -29.14
N THR A 147 10.83 27.37 -29.53
CA THR A 147 12.26 27.64 -29.36
C THR A 147 12.73 28.85 -30.17
N ASP A 148 12.28 29.01 -31.42
CA ASP A 148 12.71 30.15 -32.25
C ASP A 148 12.08 31.48 -31.80
N GLU A 149 10.81 31.49 -31.45
CA GLU A 149 10.09 32.68 -30.97
C GLU A 149 10.58 33.11 -29.57
N SER A 150 10.81 32.13 -28.71
CA SER A 150 11.39 32.28 -27.38
C SER A 150 12.85 32.77 -27.45
N LEU A 151 13.66 32.24 -28.37
CA LEU A 151 15.02 32.73 -28.63
C LEU A 151 15.02 34.15 -29.24
N ALA A 152 14.04 34.48 -30.07
CA ALA A 152 13.86 35.83 -30.60
C ALA A 152 13.53 36.82 -29.47
N LEU A 153 12.60 36.47 -28.59
CA LEU A 153 12.25 37.27 -27.40
C LEU A 153 13.43 37.42 -26.44
N LEU A 154 14.24 36.37 -26.23
CA LEU A 154 15.44 36.44 -25.39
C LEU A 154 16.53 37.35 -25.99
N ARG A 155 16.70 37.35 -27.32
CA ARG A 155 17.63 38.27 -28.01
C ARG A 155 17.15 39.72 -27.93
N GLU A 156 15.85 39.95 -28.03
CA GLU A 156 15.25 41.27 -27.89
C GLU A 156 15.39 41.81 -26.46
N LEU A 157 15.15 40.97 -25.44
CA LEU A 157 15.35 41.31 -24.03
C LEU A 157 16.81 41.66 -23.73
N ARG A 158 17.76 40.87 -24.25
CA ARG A 158 19.20 41.14 -24.16
C ARG A 158 19.53 42.53 -24.71
N GLY A 159 19.05 42.87 -25.91
CA GLY A 159 19.29 44.18 -26.52
C GLY A 159 18.59 45.35 -25.81
N SER A 160 17.57 45.08 -25.00
CA SER A 160 16.90 46.09 -24.17
C SER A 160 17.71 46.43 -22.91
N ILE A 161 18.40 45.43 -22.36
CA ILE A 161 19.31 45.59 -21.21
C ILE A 161 20.55 46.40 -21.61
N ASP A 162 21.16 46.10 -22.75
CA ASP A 162 22.36 46.83 -23.22
C ASP A 162 22.07 48.33 -23.44
N ARG A 163 20.90 48.66 -24.00
CA ARG A 163 20.45 50.06 -24.16
C ARG A 163 20.22 50.78 -22.84
N LEU A 164 19.78 50.05 -21.81
CA LEU A 164 19.63 50.58 -20.45
C LEU A 164 21.00 50.81 -19.81
N ALA A 165 21.96 49.89 -20.01
CA ALA A 165 23.34 50.05 -19.54
C ALA A 165 24.00 51.29 -20.18
N ASP A 166 23.92 51.45 -21.50
CA ASP A 166 24.46 52.63 -22.20
C ASP A 166 23.85 53.95 -21.71
N ARG A 167 22.54 53.95 -21.40
CA ARG A 167 21.87 55.14 -20.84
C ARG A 167 22.33 55.44 -19.42
N LEU A 168 22.56 54.41 -18.59
CA LEU A 168 23.08 54.60 -17.24
C LEU A 168 24.53 55.07 -17.27
N ASP A 169 25.37 54.59 -18.18
CA ASP A 169 26.74 55.09 -18.37
C ASP A 169 26.76 56.53 -18.89
N ALA A 170 25.87 56.87 -19.82
CA ALA A 170 25.72 58.24 -20.32
C ALA A 170 25.22 59.23 -19.23
N LEU A 171 24.45 58.74 -18.25
CA LEU A 171 24.00 59.52 -17.09
C LEU A 171 25.05 59.55 -15.97
N GLY A 172 25.79 58.46 -15.78
CA GLY A 172 26.88 58.33 -14.79
C GLY A 172 28.12 59.16 -15.15
N GLY A 173 28.36 59.39 -16.44
CA GLY A 173 29.43 60.27 -16.93
C GLY A 173 29.24 61.77 -16.62
N ARG A 174 28.11 62.17 -16.04
CA ARG A 174 27.82 63.58 -15.67
C ARG A 174 27.88 63.87 -14.17
N GLY A 175 28.18 62.87 -13.34
CA GLY A 175 28.10 62.96 -11.87
C GLY A 175 29.43 63.04 -11.11
N GLY A 176 30.58 63.12 -11.78
CA GLY A 176 31.88 63.14 -11.11
C GLY A 176 32.85 64.13 -11.71
N VAL A 177 32.71 65.42 -11.38
CA VAL A 177 33.79 66.39 -11.05
C VAL A 177 33.09 67.69 -10.63
N ARG A 178 33.22 68.01 -9.33
CA ARG A 178 33.25 69.34 -8.68
C ARG A 178 32.90 69.12 -7.22
N SER A 179 33.90 69.01 -6.34
CA SER A 179 34.49 70.15 -5.61
C SER A 179 33.45 70.83 -4.73
#